data_AF-A0A285EJR9-F1
#
_entry.id   AF-A0A285EJR9-F1
#
_cell.length_a   1.000
_cell.length_b   1.000
_cell.length_c   1.000
_cell.angle_alpha   90.00
_cell.angle_beta   90.00
_cell.angle_gamma   90.00
#
_symmetry.space_group_name_H-M   'P 1'
#
loop_
_entity.id
_entity.type
_entity.pdbx_description
1 polymer ?
#
loop_
_entity_poly.entity_id
_entity_poly.type
_entity_poly.pdbx_seq_one_letter_code
_entity_poly.pdbx_strand_id
1 'polypeptide(L)'
;MPDPRPATEVDAARVRAAVAGVRTAQETLETAVAQALKNGASVRSVAELGLSANTVQKYGRAHGWPTEENRERFYESRYDREEREDLGDSQPA
;
A
#
# COMPACT_ATOMS: atom_id res chain seq x y z
N MET A 1 -41.36 -11.67 7.40
CA MET A 1 -40.82 -10.29 7.29
C MET A 1 -40.10 -10.00 8.59
N PRO A 2 -38.80 -9.65 8.59
CA PRO A 2 -38.16 -9.11 9.79
C PRO A 2 -38.85 -7.80 10.18
N ASP A 3 -39.06 -7.58 11.48
CA ASP A 3 -39.68 -6.37 12.02
C ASP A 3 -38.71 -5.17 11.91
N PRO A 4 -39.00 -4.14 11.09
CA PRO A 4 -38.07 -3.05 10.78
C PRO A 4 -38.09 -1.98 11.88
N ARG A 5 -37.70 -2.35 13.10
CA ARG A 5 -37.59 -1.40 14.20
C ARG A 5 -36.38 -0.47 14.00
N PRO A 6 -36.51 0.84 14.30
CA PRO A 6 -35.36 1.74 14.28
C PRO A 6 -34.34 1.32 15.34
N ALA A 7 -33.06 1.60 15.08
CA ALA A 7 -32.01 1.39 16.07
C ALA A 7 -32.26 2.26 17.31
N THR A 8 -32.04 1.69 18.49
CA THR A 8 -32.07 2.47 19.73
C THR A 8 -30.91 3.46 19.76
N GLU A 9 -31.03 4.55 20.52
CA GLU A 9 -29.93 5.51 20.64
C GLU A 9 -28.65 4.87 21.21
N VAL A 10 -28.80 3.92 22.13
CA VAL A 10 -27.69 3.16 22.73
C VAL A 10 -26.98 2.31 21.69
N ASP A 11 -27.73 1.55 20.88
CA ASP A 11 -27.13 0.73 19.84
C ASP A 11 -26.50 1.59 18.75
N ALA A 12 -27.16 2.68 18.37
CA ALA A 12 -26.61 3.64 17.42
C ALA A 12 -25.29 4.26 17.92
N ALA A 13 -25.21 4.60 19.22
CA ALA A 13 -23.97 5.10 19.83
C ALA A 13 -22.84 4.04 19.80
N ARG A 14 -23.15 2.79 20.16
CA ARG A 14 -22.19 1.67 20.10
C ARG A 14 -21.67 1.44 18.69
N VAL A 15 -22.57 1.40 17.70
CA VAL A 15 -22.20 1.22 16.29
C VAL A 15 -21.35 2.38 15.79
N ARG A 16 -21.72 3.63 16.09
CA ARG A 16 -20.92 4.81 15.71
C ARG A 16 -19.51 4.77 16.31
N ALA A 17 -19.38 4.38 17.57
CA ALA A 17 -18.08 4.22 18.22
C ALA A 17 -17.23 3.13 17.54
N ALA A 18 -17.83 1.98 17.22
CA ALA A 18 -17.14 0.91 16.50
C ALA A 18 -16.70 1.35 15.09
N VAL A 19 -17.55 2.06 14.36
CA VAL A 19 -17.22 2.62 13.04
C VAL A 19 -16.07 3.62 13.14
N ALA A 20 -16.07 4.48 14.17
CA ALA A 20 -14.95 5.39 14.40
C ALA A 20 -13.63 4.64 14.64
N GLY A 21 -13.66 3.58 15.46
CA GLY A 21 -12.51 2.72 15.70
C GLY A 21 -11.97 2.05 14.43
N VAL A 22 -12.87 1.54 13.58
CA VAL A 22 -12.49 0.97 12.26
C VAL A 22 -11.83 2.02 11.38
N ARG A 23 -12.34 3.25 11.34
CA ARG A 23 -11.74 4.34 10.55
C ARG A 23 -10.33 4.70 11.02
N THR A 24 -10.13 4.85 12.32
CA THR A 24 -8.80 5.11 12.89
C THR A 24 -7.82 3.96 12.61
N ALA A 25 -8.27 2.71 12.74
CA ALA A 25 -7.43 1.55 12.42
C ALA A 25 -7.07 1.51 10.93
N GLN A 26 -8.02 1.86 10.06
CA GLN A 26 -7.81 1.97 8.62
C GLN A 26 -6.78 3.06 8.28
N GLU A 27 -6.92 4.27 8.82
CA GLU A 27 -5.93 5.36 8.62
C GLU A 27 -4.52 4.97 9.07
N THR A 28 -4.44 4.24 10.20
CA THR A 28 -3.17 3.71 10.72
C THR A 28 -2.54 2.71 9.75
N LEU A 29 -3.34 1.80 9.19
CA LEU A 29 -2.90 0.81 8.19
C LEU A 29 -2.39 1.50 6.91
N GLU A 30 -3.16 2.46 6.38
CA GLU A 30 -2.79 3.17 5.15
C GLU A 30 -1.46 3.92 5.32
N THR A 31 -1.30 4.61 6.46
CA THR A 31 -0.07 5.33 6.79
C THR A 31 1.13 4.39 6.95
N ALA A 32 0.95 3.26 7.64
CA ALA A 32 2.01 2.27 7.84
C ALA A 32 2.48 1.65 6.51
N VAL A 33 1.54 1.31 5.62
CA VAL A 33 1.84 0.82 4.27
C VAL A 33 2.65 1.85 3.49
N ALA A 34 2.19 3.10 3.48
CA ALA A 34 2.90 4.16 2.78
C ALA A 34 4.31 4.41 3.32
N GLN A 35 4.48 4.38 4.65
CA GLN A 35 5.79 4.55 5.27
C GLN A 35 6.74 3.41 4.92
N ALA A 36 6.27 2.15 4.91
CA ALA A 36 7.08 1.02 4.47
C ALA A 36 7.58 1.21 3.03
N LEU A 37 6.71 1.66 2.13
CA LEU A 37 7.06 1.94 0.74
C LEU A 37 8.06 3.11 0.61
N LYS A 38 7.87 4.19 1.38
CA LYS A 38 8.82 5.33 1.43
C LYS A 38 10.20 4.91 1.94
N ASN A 39 10.25 3.96 2.87
CA ASN A 39 11.49 3.39 3.38
C ASN A 39 12.16 2.42 2.38
N GLY A 40 11.57 2.19 1.20
CA GLY A 40 12.15 1.38 0.12
C GLY A 40 11.64 -0.06 0.07
N ALA A 41 10.63 -0.45 0.86
CA ALA A 41 10.02 -1.77 0.73
C ALA A 41 9.35 -1.91 -0.65
N SER A 42 9.42 -3.11 -1.22
CA SER A 42 8.74 -3.41 -2.48
C SER A 42 7.23 -3.54 -2.28
N VAL A 43 6.44 -3.22 -3.31
CA VAL A 43 4.98 -3.46 -3.31
C VAL A 43 4.66 -4.94 -3.03
N ARG A 44 5.46 -5.85 -3.59
CA ARG A 44 5.29 -7.30 -3.41
C ARG A 44 5.46 -7.72 -1.94
N SER A 45 6.56 -7.33 -1.31
CA SER A 45 6.85 -7.69 0.09
C SER A 45 5.80 -7.15 1.06
N VAL A 46 5.24 -5.96 0.78
CA VAL A 46 4.15 -5.41 1.61
C VAL A 46 2.82 -6.13 1.32
N ALA A 47 2.56 -6.54 0.09
CA ALA A 47 1.35 -7.30 -0.26
C ALA A 47 1.31 -8.69 0.41
N GLU A 48 2.46 -9.34 0.59
CA GLU A 48 2.59 -10.61 1.30
C GLU A 48 2.12 -10.54 2.77
N LEU A 49 1.96 -9.34 3.34
CA LEU A 49 1.40 -9.11 4.67
C LEU A 49 -0.15 -9.15 4.73
N GLY A 50 -0.80 -9.65 3.68
CA GLY A 50 -2.25 -9.83 3.64
C GLY A 50 -3.03 -8.72 2.92
N LEU A 51 -2.35 -7.93 2.09
CA LEU A 51 -2.97 -6.89 1.26
C LEU A 51 -2.83 -7.24 -0.22
N SER A 52 -3.81 -6.85 -1.03
CA SER A 52 -3.62 -6.92 -2.48
C SER A 52 -2.55 -5.91 -2.92
N ALA A 53 -1.77 -6.24 -3.95
CA ALA A 53 -0.78 -5.30 -4.51
C ALA A 53 -1.41 -3.97 -4.95
N ASN A 54 -2.65 -4.02 -5.48
CA ASN A 54 -3.40 -2.82 -5.86
C ASN A 54 -3.73 -1.94 -4.64
N THR A 55 -4.13 -2.56 -3.52
CA THR A 55 -4.39 -1.85 -2.26
C THR A 55 -3.12 -1.16 -1.74
N VAL A 56 -1.98 -1.86 -1.78
CA VAL A 56 -0.68 -1.32 -1.36
C VAL A 56 -0.30 -0.09 -2.20
N GLN A 57 -0.43 -0.19 -3.53
CA GLN A 57 -0.16 0.93 -4.44
C GLN A 57 -1.11 2.10 -4.20
N LYS A 58 -2.40 1.84 -3.98
CA LYS A 58 -3.40 2.87 -3.67
C LYS A 58 -3.01 3.65 -2.41
N TYR A 59 -2.72 2.96 -1.31
CA TYR A 59 -2.34 3.61 -0.04
C TYR A 59 -1.01 4.35 -0.17
N GLY A 60 -0.01 3.75 -0.82
CA GLY A 60 1.24 4.44 -1.13
C GLY A 60 1.01 5.78 -1.83
N ARG A 61 0.24 5.77 -2.93
CA ARG A 61 -0.07 6.98 -3.72
C ARG A 61 -0.83 8.04 -2.91
N ALA A 62 -1.81 7.63 -2.11
CA ALA A 62 -2.59 8.54 -1.27
C ALA A 62 -1.72 9.30 -0.26
N HIS A 63 -0.59 8.72 0.13
CA HIS A 63 0.30 9.28 1.15
C HIS A 63 1.67 9.74 0.59
N GLY A 64 1.78 9.96 -0.71
CA GLY A 64 2.97 10.59 -1.32
C GLY A 64 4.11 9.65 -1.69
N TRP A 65 3.85 8.36 -1.83
CA TRP A 65 4.75 7.42 -2.52
C TRP A 65 4.37 7.32 -4.02
N PRO A 66 5.32 7.22 -4.95
CA PRO A 66 6.77 7.19 -4.75
C PRO A 66 7.35 8.58 -4.45
N THR A 67 8.33 8.63 -3.55
CA THR A 67 9.19 9.80 -3.31
C THR A 67 10.18 9.96 -4.47
N GLU A 68 10.84 11.13 -4.56
CA GLU A 68 11.86 11.36 -5.60
C GLU A 68 13.01 10.35 -5.48
N GLU A 69 13.54 10.12 -4.27
CA GLU A 69 14.54 9.08 -4.01
C GLU A 69 14.09 7.66 -4.42
N ASN A 70 12.79 7.36 -4.32
CA ASN A 70 12.26 6.07 -4.76
C ASN A 70 12.14 6.00 -6.28
N ARG A 71 11.92 7.13 -6.95
CA ARG A 71 11.96 7.21 -8.42
C ARG A 71 13.38 7.04 -8.92
N GLU A 72 14.34 7.75 -8.32
CA GLU A 72 15.76 7.65 -8.64
C GLU A 72 16.25 6.20 -8.50
N ARG A 73 16.01 5.55 -7.35
CA ARG A 73 16.36 4.13 -7.15
C ARG A 73 15.69 3.19 -8.13
N PHE A 74 14.44 3.46 -8.51
CA PHE A 74 13.76 2.67 -9.53
C PHE A 74 14.43 2.82 -10.90
N TYR A 75 14.80 4.04 -11.29
CA TYR A 75 15.51 4.29 -12.54
C TYR A 75 16.93 3.71 -12.53
N GLU A 76 17.70 3.90 -11.45
CA GLU A 76 19.03 3.29 -11.26
C GLU A 76 18.94 1.76 -11.38
N SER A 77 17.97 1.12 -10.73
CA SER A 77 17.78 -0.33 -10.84
C SER A 77 17.39 -0.81 -12.25
N ARG A 78 16.81 0.06 -13.09
CA ARG A 78 16.50 -0.24 -14.50
C ARG A 78 17.74 -0.09 -15.37
N TYR A 79 18.56 0.95 -15.15
CA TYR A 79 19.84 1.12 -15.83
C TYR A 79 20.84 0.00 -15.48
N ASP A 80 20.95 -0.39 -14.20
CA ASP A 80 21.78 -1.53 -13.75
C ASP A 80 21.37 -2.89 -14.34
N ARG A 81 20.11 -3.00 -14.77
CA ARG A 81 19.57 -4.20 -15.42
C ARG A 81 19.83 -4.16 -16.92
N GLU A 82 19.57 -3.03 -17.56
CA GLU A 82 19.79 -2.82 -19.00
C GLU A 82 21.29 -2.92 -19.33
N GLU A 83 22.20 -2.33 -18.53
CA GLU A 83 23.65 -2.50 -18.73
C GLU A 83 24.09 -3.97 -18.62
N ARG A 84 23.48 -4.76 -17.73
CA ARG A 84 23.80 -6.19 -17.59
C ARG A 84 23.27 -7.03 -18.74
N GLU A 85 22.12 -6.65 -19.29
CA GLU A 85 21.51 -7.30 -20.46
C GLU A 85 22.31 -6.96 -21.73
N ASP A 86 22.74 -5.71 -21.91
CA ASP A 86 23.59 -5.28 -23.05
C ASP A 86 25.01 -5.88 -23.01
N LEU A 87 25.60 -6.04 -21.82
CA LEU A 87 26.90 -6.72 -21.65
C LEU A 87 26.81 -8.24 -21.80
N GLY A 88 25.63 -8.83 -21.60
CA GLY A 88 25.37 -10.26 -21.72
C GLY A 88 25.17 -10.75 -23.16
N ASP A 89 24.73 -9.87 -24.06
CA ASP A 89 24.46 -10.19 -25.49
C ASP A 89 25.71 -10.02 -26.40
N SER A 90 26.86 -9.65 -25.81
CA SER A 90 28.11 -9.38 -26.53
C SER A 90 29.15 -10.52 -26.48
N GLN A 91 28.76 -11.76 -26.21
CA GLN A 91 29.65 -12.92 -26.44
C GLN A 91 29.47 -13.49 -27.87
N PRO A 92 30.43 -13.29 -28.79
CA PRO A 92 30.46 -14.07 -30.04
C PRO A 92 30.87 -15.52 -29.73
N ALA A 93 30.28 -16.44 -30.50
CA ALA A 93 30.56 -17.88 -30.51
C ALA A 93 32.00 -18.23 -30.95
#